data_AF-A0A060ZUI1-F1
#
_entry.id   AF-A0A060ZUI1-F1
#
_cell.length_a   1.000
_cell.length_b   1.000
_cell.length_c   1.000
_cell.angle_alpha   90.00
_cell.angle_beta   90.00
_cell.angle_gamma   90.00
#
_symmetry.space_group_name_H-M   'P 1'
#
loop_
_entity.id
_entity.type
_entity.pdbx_description
1 polymer ?
#
loop_
_entity_poly.entity_id
_entity_poly.type
_entity_poly.pdbx_seq_one_letter_code
_entity_poly.pdbx_strand_id
1 'polypeptide(L)'
;MCFSLKTLSSYPISTFCTAPTAYRMLVQEDMSSYNFSNLQHCLCAGEPINPEVMEKWRSATGLDIYEGYGQTETVLIAGTFKGMKIKAGAFGKASPEYDVQVVDEAGNVLPRGVEGNLGIRVKPHKPFSLFTEYTGDPDRTAECYVGDFYLTGDRGVMDEDDYLWFVGRADDVILSAG
;
A
#
# COMPACT_ATOMS: atom_id res chain seq x y z
N MET A 1 17.70 23.09 -0.16
CA MET A 1 18.32 22.22 -1.18
C MET A 1 18.21 20.78 -0.70
N CYS A 2 17.15 20.10 -1.12
CA CYS A 2 16.85 18.75 -0.69
C CYS A 2 17.93 17.72 -1.08
N PHE A 3 18.44 16.97 -0.11
CA PHE A 3 19.47 15.94 -0.31
C PHE A 3 18.96 14.81 -1.22
N SER A 4 17.71 14.37 -1.04
CA SER A 4 17.12 13.28 -1.83
C SER A 4 17.02 13.62 -3.31
N LEU A 5 16.60 14.84 -3.67
CA LEU A 5 16.54 15.28 -5.07
C LEU A 5 17.94 15.34 -5.71
N LYS A 6 18.96 15.77 -4.96
CA LYS A 6 20.35 15.72 -5.44
C LYS A 6 20.81 14.30 -5.73
N THR A 7 20.47 13.35 -4.86
CA THR A 7 20.82 11.94 -5.04
C THR A 7 20.15 11.37 -6.28
N LEU A 8 18.84 11.60 -6.44
CA LEU A 8 18.09 11.17 -7.64
C LEU A 8 18.66 11.79 -8.92
N SER A 9 19.14 13.03 -8.86
CA SER A 9 19.70 13.73 -10.02
C SER A 9 21.16 13.38 -10.33
N SER A 10 21.96 12.99 -9.33
CA SER A 10 23.41 12.77 -9.50
C SER A 10 23.76 11.32 -9.80
N TYR A 11 22.90 10.37 -9.41
CA TYR A 11 23.15 8.94 -9.54
C TYR A 11 22.14 8.30 -10.49
N PRO A 12 22.49 7.17 -11.15
CA PRO A 12 21.60 6.48 -12.08
C PRO A 12 20.55 5.64 -11.35
N ILE A 13 19.74 6.28 -10.50
CA ILE A 13 18.64 5.64 -9.79
C ILE A 13 17.46 5.46 -10.74
N SER A 14 17.08 4.21 -11.00
CA SER A 14 15.97 3.86 -11.90
C SER A 14 14.64 3.68 -11.19
N THR A 15 14.66 3.26 -9.93
CA THR A 15 13.45 3.04 -9.13
C THR A 15 13.55 3.79 -7.81
N PHE A 16 12.50 4.55 -7.47
CA PHE A 16 12.42 5.29 -6.23
C PHE A 16 11.20 4.86 -5.42
N CYS A 17 11.44 4.36 -4.21
CA CYS A 17 10.41 3.97 -3.26
C CYS A 17 10.56 4.83 -2.00
N THR A 18 9.48 5.48 -1.58
CA THR A 18 9.45 6.26 -0.33
C THR A 18 8.02 6.47 0.15
N ALA A 19 7.85 6.90 1.40
CA ALA A 19 6.54 7.20 1.95
C ALA A 19 5.91 8.45 1.28
N PRO A 20 4.58 8.57 1.22
CA PRO A 20 3.91 9.76 0.71
C PRO A 20 4.33 11.06 1.39
N THR A 21 4.68 11.02 2.69
CA THR A 21 5.26 12.16 3.42
C THR A 21 6.50 12.72 2.71
N ALA A 22 7.40 11.85 2.24
CA ALA A 22 8.59 12.30 1.54
C ALA A 22 8.23 12.93 0.19
N TYR A 23 7.33 12.33 -0.59
CA TYR A 23 6.86 12.96 -1.84
C TYR A 23 6.24 14.34 -1.59
N ARG A 24 5.43 14.51 -0.53
CA ARG A 24 4.87 15.81 -0.12
C ARG A 24 5.95 16.87 0.09
N MET A 25 7.07 16.51 0.72
CA MET A 25 8.20 17.41 0.92
C MET A 25 8.97 17.68 -0.38
N LEU A 26 9.16 16.67 -1.22
CA LEU A 26 9.92 16.78 -2.46
C LEU A 26 9.26 17.73 -3.47
N VAL A 27 7.93 17.64 -3.62
CA VAL A 27 7.17 18.49 -4.56
C VAL A 27 7.02 19.95 -4.12
N GLN A 28 7.51 20.30 -2.92
CA GLN A 28 7.60 21.69 -2.44
C GLN A 28 8.90 22.38 -2.87
N GLU A 29 9.92 21.63 -3.27
CA GLU A 29 11.19 22.18 -3.76
C GLU A 29 11.08 22.56 -5.25
N ASP A 30 12.02 23.39 -5.74
CA ASP A 30 12.16 23.64 -7.18
C ASP A 30 12.73 22.42 -7.90
N MET A 31 11.85 21.55 -8.39
CA MET A 31 12.21 20.33 -9.11
C MET A 31 12.79 20.60 -10.51
N SER A 32 12.59 21.80 -11.08
CA SER A 32 13.08 22.14 -12.43
C SER A 32 14.60 22.21 -12.52
N SER A 33 15.26 22.41 -11.38
CA SER A 33 16.72 22.44 -11.22
C SER A 33 17.38 21.05 -11.18
N TYR A 34 16.60 19.96 -11.29
CA TYR A 34 17.07 18.58 -11.15
C TYR A 34 16.81 17.75 -12.42
N ASN A 35 17.70 16.80 -12.71
CA ASN A 35 17.55 15.88 -13.84
C ASN A 35 17.03 14.52 -13.36
N PHE A 36 15.91 14.05 -13.92
CA PHE A 36 15.33 12.74 -13.59
C PHE A 36 15.45 11.71 -14.73
N SER A 37 16.34 11.92 -15.71
CA SER A 37 16.42 11.08 -16.93
C SER A 37 16.68 9.59 -16.69
N ASN A 38 17.25 9.21 -15.54
CA ASN A 38 17.48 7.81 -15.19
C ASN A 38 16.28 7.16 -14.50
N LEU A 39 15.39 7.96 -13.92
CA LEU A 39 14.27 7.48 -13.14
C LEU A 39 13.19 6.90 -14.07
N GLN A 40 12.68 5.73 -13.72
CA GLN A 40 11.75 4.95 -14.56
C GLN A 40 10.52 4.50 -13.80
N HIS A 41 10.60 4.34 -12.47
CA HIS A 41 9.50 3.86 -11.67
C HIS A 41 9.51 4.47 -10.27
N CYS A 42 8.35 4.96 -9.83
CA CYS A 42 8.17 5.61 -8.53
C CYS A 42 7.05 4.91 -7.79
N LEU A 43 7.27 4.54 -6.54
CA LEU A 43 6.25 3.90 -5.70
C LEU A 43 6.21 4.46 -4.29
N CYS A 44 5.08 4.26 -3.61
CA CYS A 44 4.87 4.61 -2.21
C CYS A 44 4.03 3.58 -1.47
N ALA A 45 4.17 3.54 -0.14
CA ALA A 45 3.37 2.75 0.77
C ALA A 45 3.37 3.39 2.17
N GLY A 46 2.53 2.88 3.07
CA GLY A 46 2.50 3.22 4.51
C GLY A 46 1.50 4.32 4.89
N GLU A 47 1.14 5.21 3.96
CA GLU A 47 0.12 6.23 4.16
C GLU A 47 -0.68 6.44 2.88
N PRO A 48 -1.88 7.04 2.93
CA PRO A 48 -2.57 7.51 1.73
C PRO A 48 -1.81 8.65 1.05
N ILE A 49 -1.62 8.55 -0.27
CA ILE A 49 -1.05 9.64 -1.07
C ILE A 49 -2.12 10.61 -1.60
N ASN A 50 -1.87 11.90 -1.46
CA ASN A 50 -2.77 12.94 -1.95
C ASN A 50 -2.67 13.05 -3.50
N PRO A 51 -3.79 13.05 -4.24
CA PRO A 51 -3.79 13.19 -5.71
C PRO A 51 -3.02 14.42 -6.23
N GLU A 52 -3.02 15.53 -5.49
CA GLU A 52 -2.27 16.74 -5.86
C GLU A 52 -0.75 16.50 -5.86
N VAL A 53 -0.26 15.69 -4.92
CA VAL A 53 1.16 15.32 -4.84
C VAL A 53 1.56 14.46 -6.03
N MET A 54 0.69 13.51 -6.41
CA MET A 54 0.89 12.67 -7.58
C MET A 54 0.97 13.51 -8.86
N GLU A 55 0.06 14.49 -9.02
CA GLU A 55 0.04 15.35 -10.20
C GLU A 55 1.27 16.27 -10.28
N LYS A 56 1.68 16.86 -9.14
CA LYS A 56 2.92 17.67 -9.09
C LYS A 56 4.16 16.85 -9.42
N TRP A 57 4.26 15.64 -8.88
CA TRP A 57 5.38 14.74 -9.17
C TRP A 57 5.41 14.35 -10.66
N ARG A 58 4.25 14.00 -11.21
CA ARG A 58 4.10 13.66 -12.63
C ARG A 58 4.42 14.83 -13.54
N SER A 59 3.99 16.05 -13.20
CA SER A 59 4.30 17.26 -13.95
C SER A 59 5.81 17.55 -13.99
N ALA A 60 6.51 17.30 -12.87
CA ALA A 60 7.95 17.58 -12.76
C ALA A 60 8.83 16.47 -13.36
N THR A 61 8.42 15.21 -13.30
CA THR A 61 9.26 14.06 -13.66
C THR A 61 8.78 13.30 -14.90
N GLY A 62 7.52 13.47 -15.30
CA GLY A 62 6.85 12.66 -16.30
C GLY A 62 6.43 11.26 -15.82
N LEU A 63 6.60 10.95 -14.53
CA LEU A 63 6.36 9.62 -13.96
C LEU A 63 5.18 9.62 -12.98
N ASP A 64 4.38 8.56 -13.02
CA ASP A 64 3.34 8.32 -12.03
C ASP A 64 3.92 7.71 -10.73
N ILE A 65 3.22 7.89 -9.62
CA ILE A 65 3.52 7.23 -8.34
C ILE A 65 2.56 6.04 -8.17
N TYR A 66 3.12 4.85 -7.99
CA TYR A 66 2.37 3.61 -7.82
C TYR A 66 2.24 3.29 -6.33
N GLU A 67 1.01 3.16 -5.85
CA GLU A 67 0.75 2.88 -4.44
C GLU A 67 0.76 1.37 -4.16
N GLY A 68 1.27 1.02 -2.98
CA GLY A 68 1.30 -0.33 -2.44
C GLY A 68 0.83 -0.36 -0.99
N TYR A 69 0.28 -1.49 -0.58
CA TYR A 69 -0.23 -1.74 0.75
C TYR A 69 0.31 -3.06 1.29
N GLY A 70 0.69 -3.06 2.56
CA GLY A 70 1.25 -4.20 3.27
C GLY A 70 1.46 -3.84 4.74
N GLN A 71 1.92 -4.81 5.51
CA GLN A 71 2.27 -4.68 6.92
C GLN A 71 3.48 -5.56 7.26
N THR A 72 4.07 -5.36 8.43
CA THR A 72 5.26 -6.10 8.90
C THR A 72 5.08 -7.62 8.89
N GLU A 73 3.87 -8.09 9.19
CA GLU A 73 3.47 -9.49 9.25
C GLU A 73 3.37 -10.13 7.85
N THR A 74 3.50 -9.33 6.80
CA THR A 74 3.31 -9.72 5.40
C THR A 74 4.41 -9.12 4.52
N VAL A 75 4.24 -9.28 3.20
CA VAL A 75 4.98 -8.51 2.18
C VAL A 75 4.03 -7.46 1.58
N LEU A 76 4.14 -7.17 0.28
CA LEU A 76 3.14 -6.38 -0.44
C LEU A 76 1.83 -7.19 -0.55
N ILE A 77 0.79 -6.80 0.19
CA ILE A 77 -0.54 -7.44 0.16
C ILE A 77 -1.29 -7.05 -1.11
N ALA A 78 -1.25 -5.77 -1.45
CA ALA A 78 -1.91 -5.23 -2.63
C ALA A 78 -1.06 -4.09 -3.21
N GLY A 79 -1.21 -3.83 -4.51
CA GLY A 79 -0.50 -2.76 -5.17
C GLY A 79 -1.10 -2.38 -6.50
N THR A 80 -0.79 -1.17 -6.95
CA THR A 80 -0.96 -0.81 -8.35
C THR A 80 0.29 -1.26 -9.09
N PHE A 81 0.21 -2.36 -9.84
CA PHE A 81 1.34 -2.90 -10.60
C PHE A 81 1.53 -2.16 -11.92
N LYS A 82 2.75 -2.22 -12.48
CA LYS A 82 3.07 -1.61 -13.76
C LYS A 82 2.11 -2.08 -14.85
N GLY A 83 1.53 -1.13 -15.59
CA GLY A 83 0.52 -1.40 -16.63
C GLY A 83 -0.92 -1.39 -16.12
N MET A 84 -1.16 -1.34 -14.81
CA MET A 84 -2.49 -1.11 -14.26
C MET A 84 -2.87 0.36 -14.33
N LYS A 85 -4.17 0.62 -14.47
CA LYS A 85 -4.73 1.97 -14.30
C LYS A 85 -4.57 2.39 -12.85
N ILE A 86 -4.00 3.57 -12.62
CA ILE A 86 -3.96 4.16 -11.28
C ILE A 86 -5.34 4.76 -10.98
N LYS A 87 -5.93 4.37 -9.84
CA LYS A 87 -7.13 4.98 -9.29
C LYS A 87 -6.72 5.73 -8.02
N ALA A 88 -6.73 7.05 -8.06
CA ALA A 88 -6.27 7.86 -6.94
C ALA A 88 -7.10 7.56 -5.68
N GLY A 89 -6.43 7.20 -4.58
CA GLY A 89 -7.03 6.79 -3.31
C GLY A 89 -7.21 5.27 -3.15
N ALA A 90 -7.08 4.49 -4.23
CA ALA A 90 -7.00 3.04 -4.13
C ALA A 90 -5.54 2.61 -4.09
N PHE A 91 -5.19 1.73 -3.16
CA PHE A 91 -3.84 1.16 -3.09
C PHE A 91 -3.62 0.00 -4.07
N GLY A 92 -4.62 -0.29 -4.92
CA GLY A 92 -4.49 -1.19 -6.06
C GLY A 92 -5.22 -2.52 -5.87
N LYS A 93 -4.68 -3.59 -6.46
CA LYS A 93 -5.28 -4.94 -6.42
C LYS A 93 -4.41 -5.88 -5.60
N ALA A 94 -5.00 -6.98 -5.14
CA ALA A 94 -4.26 -8.04 -4.45
C ALA A 94 -3.01 -8.46 -5.23
N SER A 95 -1.89 -8.62 -4.52
CA SER A 95 -0.68 -9.19 -5.10
C SER A 95 -0.93 -10.64 -5.53
N PRO A 96 -0.18 -11.14 -6.52
CA PRO A 96 -0.18 -12.56 -6.84
C PRO A 96 0.02 -13.41 -5.58
N GLU A 97 -0.63 -14.57 -5.52
CA GLU A 97 -0.70 -15.49 -4.35
C GLU A 97 -1.61 -15.06 -3.20
N TYR A 98 -1.93 -13.78 -3.04
CA TYR A 98 -2.88 -13.35 -2.01
C TYR A 98 -4.32 -13.35 -2.52
N ASP A 99 -5.18 -14.15 -1.89
CA ASP A 99 -6.62 -13.98 -1.97
C ASP A 99 -7.08 -13.00 -0.88
N VAL A 100 -7.05 -11.72 -1.22
CA VAL A 100 -7.52 -10.63 -0.35
C VAL A 100 -9.01 -10.46 -0.54
N GLN A 101 -9.77 -10.40 0.56
CA GLN A 101 -11.21 -10.14 0.56
C GLN A 101 -11.57 -9.08 1.60
N VAL A 102 -12.73 -8.47 1.41
CA VAL A 102 -13.39 -7.70 2.46
C VAL A 102 -14.36 -8.63 3.17
N VAL A 103 -14.24 -8.79 4.49
CA VAL A 103 -15.01 -9.75 5.28
C VAL A 103 -15.71 -9.09 6.47
N ASP A 104 -16.80 -9.70 6.93
CA ASP A 104 -17.47 -9.32 8.17
C ASP A 104 -16.73 -9.83 9.43
N GLU A 105 -17.28 -9.57 10.61
CA GLU A 105 -16.72 -10.01 11.90
C GLU A 105 -16.69 -11.53 12.07
N ALA A 106 -17.50 -12.27 11.30
CA ALA A 106 -17.54 -13.73 11.32
C ALA A 106 -16.66 -14.36 10.22
N GLY A 107 -15.97 -13.56 9.42
CA GLY A 107 -15.10 -14.02 8.33
C GLY A 107 -15.85 -14.38 7.05
N ASN A 108 -17.10 -13.96 6.89
CA ASN A 108 -17.83 -14.12 5.63
C ASN A 108 -17.44 -13.03 4.64
N VAL A 109 -17.21 -13.40 3.38
CA VAL A 109 -16.89 -12.45 2.31
C VAL A 109 -18.09 -11.54 2.05
N LEU A 110 -17.85 -10.24 2.06
CA LEU A 110 -18.86 -9.22 1.78
C LEU A 110 -18.96 -8.91 0.28
N PRO A 111 -20.13 -8.43 -0.20
CA PRO A 111 -20.27 -7.93 -1.56
C PRO A 111 -19.32 -6.76 -1.87
N ARG A 112 -19.01 -6.56 -3.15
CA ARG A 112 -18.27 -5.38 -3.62
C ARG A 112 -18.98 -4.09 -3.19
N GLY A 113 -18.20 -3.05 -2.92
CA GLY A 113 -18.69 -1.75 -2.44
C GLY A 113 -19.09 -1.70 -0.97
N VAL A 114 -19.10 -2.83 -0.25
CA VAL A 114 -19.41 -2.89 1.18
C VAL A 114 -18.12 -2.79 2.00
N GLU A 115 -18.16 -1.97 3.05
CA GLU A 115 -17.04 -1.79 3.98
C GLU A 115 -16.96 -2.94 4.99
N GLY A 116 -15.75 -3.43 5.25
CA GLY A 116 -15.49 -4.49 6.21
C GLY A 116 -14.01 -4.60 6.56
N ASN A 117 -13.62 -5.73 7.13
CA ASN A 117 -12.23 -6.03 7.46
C ASN A 117 -11.48 -6.50 6.22
N LEU A 118 -10.26 -6.01 6.02
CA LEU A 118 -9.36 -6.56 5.01
C LEU A 118 -8.79 -7.88 5.53
N GLY A 119 -9.08 -8.96 4.83
CA GLY A 119 -8.66 -10.31 5.19
C GLY A 119 -7.88 -10.98 4.06
N ILE A 120 -6.83 -11.72 4.41
CA ILE A 120 -6.09 -12.60 3.49
C ILE A 120 -6.54 -14.03 3.77
N ARG A 121 -7.02 -14.76 2.75
CA ARG A 121 -7.40 -16.16 2.94
C ARG A 121 -6.15 -16.99 3.23
N VAL A 122 -6.24 -17.82 4.28
CA VAL A 122 -5.14 -18.68 4.75
C VAL A 122 -5.51 -20.17 4.78
N LYS A 123 -6.74 -20.52 4.42
CA LYS A 123 -7.21 -21.90 4.29
C LYS A 123 -7.77 -22.17 2.89
N PRO A 124 -7.57 -23.39 2.34
CA PRO A 124 -6.80 -24.48 2.93
C PRO A 124 -5.27 -24.28 2.84
N HIS A 125 -4.81 -23.25 2.13
CA HIS A 125 -3.39 -22.94 1.95
C HIS A 125 -3.05 -21.58 2.56
N LYS A 126 -2.08 -21.57 3.48
CA LYS A 126 -1.51 -20.33 4.03
C LYS A 126 -0.49 -19.77 3.03
N PRO A 127 -0.57 -18.49 2.64
CA PRO A 127 0.46 -17.85 1.82
C PRO A 127 1.83 -17.94 2.48
N PHE A 128 2.87 -18.31 1.72
CA PHE A 128 4.21 -18.52 2.25
C PHE A 128 4.84 -17.26 2.87
N SER A 129 4.37 -16.09 2.43
CA SER A 129 4.88 -14.78 2.82
C SER A 129 4.22 -14.18 4.06
N LEU A 130 3.19 -14.85 4.61
CA LEU A 130 2.60 -14.48 5.88
C LEU A 130 3.51 -14.96 7.01
N PHE A 131 3.78 -14.10 8.00
CA PHE A 131 4.59 -14.42 9.18
C PHE A 131 4.12 -15.70 9.90
N THR A 132 5.00 -16.25 10.74
CA THR A 132 4.67 -17.45 11.52
C THR A 132 3.68 -17.12 12.63
N GLU A 133 4.08 -16.25 13.56
CA GLU A 133 3.36 -15.88 14.77
C GLU A 133 4.03 -14.66 15.44
N TYR A 134 3.34 -14.06 16.40
CA TYR A 134 3.94 -13.10 17.33
C TYR A 134 4.72 -13.85 18.42
N THR A 135 6.02 -13.54 18.54
CA THR A 135 6.92 -14.21 19.47
C THR A 135 6.47 -14.06 20.92
N GLY A 136 6.18 -15.19 21.58
CA GLY A 136 5.78 -15.22 22.98
C GLY A 136 4.33 -14.79 23.23
N ASP A 137 3.53 -14.62 22.18
CA ASP A 137 2.14 -14.16 22.27
C ASP A 137 1.22 -14.97 21.31
N PRO A 138 0.94 -16.24 21.66
CA PRO A 138 0.09 -17.11 20.84
C PRO A 138 -1.37 -16.64 20.81
N ASP A 139 -1.85 -15.98 21.87
CA ASP A 139 -3.22 -15.49 21.95
C ASP A 139 -3.43 -14.36 20.95
N ARG A 140 -2.54 -13.36 20.92
CA ARG A 140 -2.57 -12.31 19.89
C ARG A 140 -2.45 -12.87 18.48
N THR A 141 -1.64 -13.91 18.29
CA THR A 141 -1.53 -14.58 16.99
C THR A 141 -2.86 -15.20 16.59
N ALA A 142 -3.55 -15.87 17.50
CA ALA A 142 -4.85 -16.50 17.25
C ALA A 142 -5.95 -15.47 16.96
N GLU A 143 -5.94 -14.32 17.65
CA GLU A 143 -6.89 -13.22 17.46
C GLU A 143 -6.88 -12.64 16.03
N CYS A 144 -5.74 -12.72 15.34
CA CYS A 144 -5.66 -12.28 13.95
C CYS A 144 -6.41 -13.19 12.96
N TYR A 145 -6.89 -14.37 13.38
CA TYR A 145 -7.55 -15.32 12.48
C TYR A 145 -9.05 -15.44 12.76
N VAL A 146 -9.86 -15.21 11.74
CA VAL A 146 -11.32 -15.41 11.78
C VAL A 146 -11.73 -16.31 10.63
N GLY A 147 -12.26 -17.49 10.97
CA GLY A 147 -12.65 -18.51 10.00
C GLY A 147 -11.47 -18.97 9.13
N ASP A 148 -11.49 -18.58 7.86
CA ASP A 148 -10.49 -18.91 6.85
C ASP A 148 -9.52 -17.75 6.55
N PHE A 149 -9.63 -16.63 7.26
CA PHE A 149 -8.89 -15.41 6.98
C PHE A 149 -7.94 -15.02 8.11
N TYR A 150 -6.77 -14.50 7.72
CA TYR A 150 -5.96 -13.62 8.54
C TYR A 150 -6.47 -12.19 8.34
N LEU A 151 -6.87 -11.51 9.42
CA LEU A 151 -7.30 -10.12 9.40
C LEU A 151 -6.09 -9.20 9.56
N THR A 152 -6.01 -8.19 8.70
CA THR A 152 -4.87 -7.26 8.68
C THR A 152 -4.91 -6.22 9.81
N GLY A 153 -6.05 -6.11 10.51
CA GLY A 153 -6.35 -5.01 11.43
C GLY A 153 -6.81 -3.72 10.73
N ASP A 154 -6.93 -3.73 9.40
CA ASP A 154 -7.36 -2.58 8.60
C ASP A 154 -8.76 -2.81 8.00
N ARG A 155 -9.50 -1.72 7.83
CA ARG A 155 -10.82 -1.69 7.20
C ARG A 155 -10.74 -1.11 5.79
N GLY A 156 -11.56 -1.64 4.90
CA GLY A 156 -11.57 -1.21 3.52
C GLY A 156 -12.80 -1.63 2.75
N VAL A 157 -12.81 -1.23 1.49
CA VAL A 157 -13.83 -1.57 0.49
C VAL A 157 -13.12 -2.12 -0.74
N MET A 158 -13.69 -3.14 -1.38
CA MET A 158 -13.27 -3.60 -2.70
C MET A 158 -14.30 -3.19 -3.73
N ASP A 159 -13.88 -2.50 -4.79
CA ASP A 159 -14.77 -2.07 -5.87
C ASP A 159 -14.99 -3.17 -6.92
N GLU A 160 -15.88 -2.88 -7.89
CA GLU A 160 -16.26 -3.81 -8.97
C GLU A 160 -15.09 -4.20 -9.90
N ASP A 161 -14.01 -3.43 -9.92
CA ASP A 161 -12.80 -3.74 -10.69
C ASP A 161 -11.72 -4.41 -9.81
N ASP A 162 -12.08 -4.88 -8.61
CA ASP A 162 -11.19 -5.48 -7.61
C ASP A 162 -10.13 -4.52 -7.03
N TYR A 163 -10.30 -3.21 -7.16
CA TYR A 163 -9.42 -2.25 -6.47
C TYR A 163 -9.84 -2.13 -5.01
N LEU A 164 -8.84 -2.11 -4.15
CA LEU A 164 -8.97 -2.00 -2.71
C LEU A 164 -8.74 -0.56 -2.25
N TRP A 165 -9.62 -0.10 -1.38
CA TRP A 165 -9.66 1.24 -0.84
C TRP A 165 -9.54 1.18 0.67
N PHE A 166 -8.63 1.97 1.23
CA PHE A 166 -8.43 2.05 2.68
C PHE A 166 -9.50 2.95 3.29
N VAL A 167 -10.13 2.50 4.37
CA VAL A 167 -11.09 3.31 5.14
C VAL A 167 -10.51 3.74 6.47
N GLY A 168 -9.81 2.85 7.18
CA GLY A 168 -9.25 3.16 8.49
C GLY A 168 -8.72 1.92 9.19
N ARG A 169 -8.25 2.11 10.42
CA ARG A 169 -7.87 1.03 11.31
C ARG A 169 -9.12 0.44 11.97
N ALA A 170 -9.11 -0.88 12.18
CA ALA A 170 -10.13 -1.55 12.98
C ALA A 170 -9.90 -1.35 14.49
N ASP A 171 -8.64 -1.07 14.88
CA ASP A 171 -8.19 -0.80 16.24
C ASP A 171 -7.83 0.68 16.47
N ASP A 172 -7.52 1.04 17.72
CA ASP A 172 -7.12 2.40 18.13
C ASP A 172 -5.68 2.78 17.71
N VAL A 173 -5.04 2.05 16.79
CA VAL A 173 -3.68 2.34 16.35
C VAL A 173 -3.67 3.56 15.44
N ILE A 174 -2.88 4.58 15.78
CA ILE A 174 -2.71 5.79 14.97
C ILE A 174 -1.61 5.56 13.93
N LEU A 175 -1.94 5.70 12.65
CA LEU A 175 -0.95 5.85 11.59
C LEU A 175 -0.40 7.29 11.61
N SER A 176 0.86 7.46 12.03
CA SER A 176 1.53 8.76 12.04
C SER A 176 2.92 8.65 11.41
N ALA A 177 3.04 9.12 10.16
CA ALA A 177 4.30 9.31 9.43
C ALA A 177 5.07 8.04 9.00
N GLY A 178 4.35 6.98 8.63
CA GLY A 178 4.90 5.75 8.03
C GLY A 178 5.03 4.59 9.01
#